data_AF-A0A0B5D5P9-F1
#
_entry.id   AF-A0A0B5D5P9-F1
#
_cell.length_a   1.000
_cell.length_b   1.000
_cell.length_c   1.000
_cell.angle_alpha   90.00
_cell.angle_beta   90.00
_cell.angle_gamma   90.00
#
_symmetry.space_group_name_H-M   'P 1'
#
loop_
_entity.id
_entity.type
_entity.pdbx_description
1 polymer ?
#
loop_
_entity_poly.entity_id
_entity_poly.type
_entity_poly.pdbx_seq_one_letter_code
_entity_poly.pdbx_strand_id
1 'polypeptide(L)'
;INEMILSDIEVGGQMRKTLVHFDRNGFGYTMDRDSGELLVAEKFDPAVNWATHVDMKTGRPQVVDRYSTRHGGEDHNTTNICPAALGTKDQQPAAFSPDTGLFYVPTNHV
;
A
#
# COMPACT_ATOMS: atom_id res chain seq x y z
N ILE A 1 7.97 11.83 0.89
CA ILE A 1 8.22 11.10 2.16
C ILE A 1 8.13 9.62 1.88
N ASN A 2 7.10 9.14 1.18
CA ASN A 2 7.21 7.89 0.43
C ASN A 2 7.57 8.17 -1.04
N GLU A 3 8.39 7.32 -1.62
CA GLU A 3 8.91 7.37 -2.98
C GLU A 3 7.90 6.83 -4.01
N MET A 4 8.15 7.17 -5.26
CA MET A 4 7.43 6.64 -6.42
C MET A 4 8.47 5.98 -7.33
N ILE A 5 8.51 4.65 -7.34
CA ILE A 5 9.50 3.91 -8.13
C ILE A 5 8.93 3.69 -9.53
N LEU A 6 9.55 4.28 -10.54
CA LEU A 6 9.18 4.04 -11.93
C LEU A 6 9.88 2.76 -12.40
N SER A 7 9.10 1.81 -12.90
CA SER A 7 9.62 0.53 -13.40
C SER A 7 8.77 0.02 -14.55
N ASP A 8 9.39 -0.66 -15.50
CA ASP A 8 8.69 -1.37 -16.56
C ASP A 8 8.62 -2.84 -16.12
N ILE A 9 7.44 -3.31 -15.73
CA ILE A 9 7.21 -4.65 -15.17
C ILE A 9 5.99 -5.31 -15.81
N GLU A 10 5.97 -6.63 -15.78
CA GLU A 10 4.82 -7.40 -16.25
C GLU A 10 3.69 -7.36 -15.22
N VAL A 11 2.50 -6.93 -15.65
CA VAL A 11 1.28 -6.94 -14.85
C VAL A 11 0.17 -7.60 -15.65
N GLY A 12 -0.39 -8.69 -15.14
CA GLY A 12 -1.45 -9.44 -15.83
C GLY A 12 -1.02 -10.03 -17.18
N GLY A 13 0.24 -10.44 -17.33
CA GLY A 13 0.76 -11.02 -18.57
C GLY A 13 1.21 -9.99 -19.62
N GLN A 14 1.19 -8.70 -19.30
CA GLN A 14 1.56 -7.62 -20.22
C GLN A 14 2.62 -6.73 -19.59
N MET A 15 3.64 -6.35 -20.38
CA MET A 15 4.63 -5.37 -19.94
C MET A 15 3.98 -3.98 -19.83
N ARG A 16 4.07 -3.35 -18.66
CA ARG A 16 3.45 -2.05 -18.36
C ARG A 16 4.49 -1.05 -17.89
N LYS A 17 4.28 0.21 -18.27
CA LYS A 17 5.02 1.35 -17.74
C LYS A 17 4.42 1.73 -16.40
N THR A 18 5.03 1.30 -15.31
CA THR A 18 4.44 1.44 -13.98
C THR A 18 5.09 2.51 -13.13
N LEU A 19 4.31 2.98 -12.16
CA LEU A 19 4.73 3.62 -10.93
C LEU A 19 4.33 2.70 -9.78
N VAL A 20 5.27 2.36 -8.91
CA VAL A 20 5.06 1.51 -7.73
C VAL A 20 5.30 2.30 -6.46
N HIS A 21 4.37 2.15 -5.51
CA HIS A 21 4.35 2.90 -4.26
C HIS A 21 3.95 2.01 -3.09
N PHE A 22 4.84 1.89 -2.09
CA PHE A 22 4.54 1.20 -0.84
C PHE A 22 4.13 2.23 0.20
N ASP A 23 2.83 2.34 0.48
CA ASP A 23 2.33 3.39 1.34
C ASP A 23 2.47 3.06 2.83
N ARG A 24 2.46 4.11 3.66
CA ARG A 24 2.37 4.02 5.12
C ARG A 24 1.21 3.13 5.56
N ASN A 25 0.10 3.16 4.85
CA ASN A 25 -1.10 2.41 5.19
C ASN A 25 -0.97 0.88 5.04
N GLY A 26 0.17 0.37 4.55
CA GLY A 26 0.45 -1.05 4.41
C GLY A 26 -0.02 -1.70 3.11
N PHE A 27 -0.56 -0.92 2.18
CA PHE A 27 -0.85 -1.33 0.81
C PHE A 27 0.26 -0.90 -0.16
N GLY A 28 0.61 -1.81 -1.06
CA GLY A 28 1.46 -1.59 -2.20
C GLY A 28 0.60 -1.32 -3.42
N TYR A 29 0.84 -0.19 -4.06
CA TYR A 29 0.10 0.27 -5.23
C TYR A 29 1.00 0.18 -6.47
N THR A 30 0.50 -0.47 -7.51
CA THR A 30 1.08 -0.40 -8.86
C THR A 30 0.08 0.30 -9.76
N MET A 31 0.53 1.33 -10.45
CA MET A 31 -0.29 2.14 -11.35
C MET A 31 0.37 2.24 -12.71
N ASP A 32 -0.42 2.37 -13.76
CA ASP A 32 0.08 2.82 -15.05
C ASP A 32 0.52 4.28 -14.93
N ARG A 33 1.80 4.56 -15.19
CA ARG A 33 2.35 5.91 -14.93
C ARG A 33 1.93 6.95 -15.98
N ASP A 34 1.41 6.52 -17.13
CA ASP A 34 0.98 7.40 -18.20
C ASP A 34 -0.52 7.76 -18.02
N SER A 35 -1.36 6.79 -17.66
CA SER A 35 -2.83 6.99 -17.54
C SER A 35 -3.33 7.20 -16.11
N GLY A 36 -2.57 6.78 -15.09
CA GLY A 36 -3.01 6.74 -13.70
C GLY A 36 -3.96 5.58 -13.38
N GLU A 37 -4.14 4.61 -14.29
CA GLU A 37 -4.92 3.40 -14.05
C GLU A 37 -4.35 2.62 -12.85
N LEU A 38 -5.20 2.24 -11.90
CA LEU A 38 -4.82 1.39 -10.77
C LEU A 38 -4.75 -0.07 -11.23
N LEU A 39 -3.56 -0.69 -11.13
CA LEU A 39 -3.31 -2.04 -11.62
C LEU A 39 -3.26 -3.08 -10.49
N VAL A 40 -2.64 -2.73 -9.37
CA VAL A 40 -2.52 -3.60 -8.18
C VAL A 40 -2.66 -2.74 -6.93
N ALA A 41 -3.37 -3.23 -5.92
CA ALA A 41 -3.49 -2.61 -4.61
C ALA A 41 -3.62 -3.68 -3.52
N GLU A 42 -2.49 -4.20 -3.06
CA GLU A 42 -2.43 -5.36 -2.16
C GLU A 42 -1.68 -5.04 -0.87
N LYS A 43 -2.00 -5.75 0.20
CA LYS A 43 -1.25 -5.63 1.45
C LYS A 43 0.16 -6.19 1.26
N PHE A 44 1.19 -5.43 1.63
CA PHE A 44 2.57 -5.92 1.65
C PHE A 44 3.03 -6.37 3.05
N ASP A 45 2.18 -6.19 4.05
CA ASP A 45 2.30 -6.80 5.38
C ASP A 45 0.95 -7.43 5.77
N PRO A 46 0.92 -8.74 6.11
CA PRO A 46 -0.32 -9.43 6.47
C PRO A 46 -0.97 -8.91 7.76
N ALA A 47 -0.25 -8.20 8.64
CA ALA A 47 -0.80 -7.65 9.88
C ALA A 47 -1.78 -6.48 9.63
N VAL A 48 -1.71 -5.84 8.47
CA VAL A 48 -2.56 -4.69 8.10
C VAL A 48 -4.04 -5.06 8.21
N ASN A 49 -4.78 -4.32 9.04
CA ASN A 49 -6.15 -4.68 9.40
C ASN A 49 -7.18 -3.56 9.26
N TRP A 50 -6.76 -2.29 9.11
CA TRP A 50 -7.66 -1.14 9.04
C TRP A 50 -8.62 -1.16 7.83
N ALA A 51 -8.24 -1.87 6.76
CA ALA A 51 -9.07 -2.13 5.59
C ALA A 51 -8.98 -3.61 5.18
N THR A 52 -10.06 -4.12 4.58
CA THR A 52 -10.09 -5.50 4.06
C THR A 52 -9.30 -5.61 2.76
N HIS A 53 -9.59 -4.74 1.79
CA HIS A 53 -8.97 -4.64 0.47
C HIS A 53 -9.19 -3.23 -0.11
N VAL A 54 -8.56 -2.94 -1.24
CA VAL A 54 -8.90 -1.79 -2.09
C VAL A 54 -9.84 -2.27 -3.18
N ASP A 55 -11.02 -1.63 -3.29
CA ASP A 55 -11.95 -1.91 -4.37
C ASP A 55 -11.35 -1.37 -5.69
N MET A 56 -10.99 -2.27 -6.60
CA MET A 56 -10.28 -1.92 -7.85
C MET A 56 -11.13 -1.13 -8.85
N LYS A 57 -12.47 -1.12 -8.70
CA LYS A 57 -13.36 -0.34 -9.57
C LYS A 57 -13.43 1.12 -9.16
N THR A 58 -13.43 1.37 -7.85
CA THR A 58 -13.57 2.71 -7.26
C THR A 58 -12.24 3.30 -6.80
N GLY A 59 -11.20 2.48 -6.65
CA GLY A 59 -9.91 2.83 -6.07
C GLY A 59 -9.95 3.07 -4.56
N ARG A 60 -11.05 2.69 -3.87
CA ARG A 60 -11.27 3.03 -2.46
C ARG A 60 -11.00 1.85 -1.52
N PRO A 61 -10.24 2.06 -0.43
CA PRO A 61 -10.07 1.05 0.62
C PRO A 61 -11.39 0.79 1.35
N GLN A 62 -11.72 -0.48 1.53
CA GLN A 62 -12.90 -0.92 2.30
C GLN A 62 -12.54 -0.99 3.78
N VAL A 63 -12.76 0.13 4.47
CA VAL A 63 -12.43 0.34 5.88
C VAL A 63 -13.18 -0.66 6.77
N VAL A 64 -12.48 -1.20 7.77
CA VAL A 64 -13.05 -2.06 8.79
C VAL A 64 -13.46 -1.21 9.99
N ASP A 65 -14.76 -1.14 10.27
CA ASP A 65 -15.32 -0.28 11.33
C ASP A 65 -14.65 -0.49 12.70
N ARG A 66 -14.31 -1.74 13.05
CA ARG A 66 -13.61 -2.09 14.30
C ARG A 66 -12.30 -1.31 14.51
N TYR A 67 -11.60 -0.97 13.42
CA TYR A 67 -10.30 -0.29 13.45
C TYR A 67 -10.41 1.19 13.01
N SER A 68 -11.62 1.69 12.77
CA SER A 68 -11.85 3.06 12.34
C SER A 68 -11.98 3.98 13.55
N THR A 69 -11.03 4.90 13.71
CA THR A 69 -11.07 5.94 14.76
C THR A 69 -12.28 6.86 14.58
N ARG A 70 -12.68 7.13 13.34
CA ARG A 70 -13.88 7.92 13.03
C ARG A 70 -15.18 7.22 13.43
N HIS A 71 -15.26 5.90 13.24
CA HIS A 71 -16.44 5.13 13.62
C HIS A 71 -16.55 5.02 15.15
N GLY A 72 -15.41 4.83 15.83
CA GLY A 72 -15.34 4.82 17.30
C GLY A 72 -15.70 6.18 17.94
N GLY A 73 -15.42 7.28 17.24
CA GLY A 73 -15.72 8.64 17.68
C GLY A 73 -14.58 9.29 18.47
N GLU A 74 -14.79 10.57 18.83
CA GLU A 74 -13.88 11.29 19.73
C GLU A 74 -13.91 10.69 21.14
N ASP A 75 -12.83 10.87 21.90
CA ASP A 75 -12.65 10.32 23.26
C ASP A 75 -12.77 8.78 23.36
N HIS A 76 -12.71 8.07 22.22
CA HIS A 76 -12.68 6.62 22.14
C HIS A 76 -11.29 6.10 21.77
N ASN A 77 -10.78 5.13 22.54
CA ASN A 77 -9.50 4.50 22.23
C ASN A 77 -9.70 3.26 21.35
N THR A 78 -9.50 3.39 20.04
CA THR A 78 -9.46 2.25 19.13
C THR A 78 -8.15 1.50 19.28
N THR A 79 -8.22 0.21 19.60
CA THR A 79 -7.04 -0.60 19.95
C THR A 79 -6.69 -1.62 18.85
N ASN A 80 -5.42 -2.04 18.82
CA ASN A 80 -4.91 -3.07 17.91
C ASN A 80 -5.08 -2.75 16.41
N ILE A 81 -5.11 -1.46 16.05
CA ILE A 81 -5.07 -1.05 14.64
C ILE A 81 -3.66 -1.31 14.11
N CYS A 82 -3.58 -1.93 12.94
CA CYS A 82 -2.35 -2.12 12.19
C CYS A 82 -2.49 -1.53 10.78
N PRO A 83 -1.51 -0.74 10.31
CA PRO A 83 -0.27 -0.37 11.02
C PRO A 83 -0.49 0.74 12.08
N ALA A 84 0.52 0.95 12.93
CA ALA A 84 0.61 2.15 13.76
C ALA A 84 0.72 3.41 12.89
N ALA A 85 0.62 4.60 13.50
CA ALA A 85 0.66 5.87 12.75
C ALA A 85 1.93 6.04 11.89
N LEU A 86 3.07 5.50 12.32
CA LEU A 86 4.33 5.46 11.57
C LEU A 86 4.31 4.54 10.33
N GLY A 87 3.24 3.77 10.15
CA GLY A 87 2.96 2.94 8.97
C GLY A 87 3.83 1.69 8.84
N THR A 88 3.44 0.78 7.94
CA THR A 88 4.26 -0.39 7.60
C THR A 88 5.56 0.02 6.89
N LYS A 89 5.62 1.21 6.30
CA LYS A 89 6.82 1.86 5.78
C LYS A 89 6.71 3.37 6.01
N ASP A 90 7.80 4.02 6.41
CA ASP A 90 7.87 5.48 6.50
C ASP A 90 8.84 6.05 5.44
N GLN A 91 9.69 7.01 5.77
CA GLN A 91 10.56 7.70 4.81
C GLN A 91 11.59 6.82 4.10
N GLN A 92 11.88 5.63 4.64
CA GLN A 92 12.91 4.75 4.09
C GLN A 92 12.52 4.28 2.68
N PRO A 93 13.39 4.50 1.66
CA PRO A 93 13.06 4.16 0.29
C PRO A 93 13.22 2.66 0.03
N ALA A 94 12.30 2.07 -0.74
CA ALA A 94 12.48 0.76 -1.32
C ALA A 94 13.42 0.81 -2.54
N ALA A 95 13.99 -0.34 -2.90
CA ALA A 95 14.81 -0.51 -4.09
C ALA A 95 14.16 -1.50 -5.06
N PHE A 96 14.36 -1.32 -6.36
CA PHE A 96 13.91 -2.24 -7.41
C PHE A 96 15.13 -2.85 -8.11
N SER A 97 15.12 -4.16 -8.32
CA SER A 97 16.11 -4.86 -9.15
C SER A 97 15.45 -5.31 -10.47
N PRO A 98 15.87 -4.77 -11.63
CA PRO A 98 15.39 -5.24 -12.93
C PRO A 98 15.74 -6.70 -13.22
N ASP A 99 16.86 -7.20 -12.69
CA ASP A 99 17.33 -8.56 -12.91
C ASP A 99 16.43 -9.60 -12.23
N THR A 100 15.93 -9.28 -11.03
CA THR A 100 15.03 -10.17 -10.29
C THR A 100 13.56 -9.83 -10.48
N GLY A 101 13.25 -8.63 -10.98
CA GLY A 101 11.88 -8.10 -11.04
C GLY A 101 11.25 -7.85 -9.67
N LEU A 102 12.07 -7.69 -8.61
CA LEU A 102 11.59 -7.58 -7.23
C LEU A 102 11.82 -6.19 -6.65
N PHE A 103 10.90 -5.81 -5.77
CA PHE A 103 11.04 -4.67 -4.87
C PHE A 103 11.51 -5.13 -3.50
N TYR A 104 12.51 -4.46 -2.96
CA TYR A 104 13.06 -4.69 -1.63
C TYR A 104 12.62 -3.53 -0.74
N VAL A 105 11.68 -3.80 0.15
CA VAL A 105 10.98 -2.77 0.94
C VAL A 105 11.42 -2.86 2.40
N PRO A 106 12.05 -1.82 2.96
CA PRO A 106 12.40 -1.79 4.38
C PRO A 106 11.16 -1.45 5.24
N THR A 107 10.59 -2.46 5.89
CA THR A 107 9.32 -2.35 6.64
C THR A 107 9.48 -2.14 8.14
N ASN A 108 8.49 -1.50 8.74
CA ASN A 108 8.33 -1.32 10.19
C ASN A 108 7.35 -2.37 10.72
N HIS A 109 7.69 -3.02 11.85
CA HIS A 109 6.78 -3.91 12.58
C HIS A 109 6.79 -3.50 14.05
N VAL A 110 5.85 -2.60 14.40
CA VAL A 110 5.75 -1.95 15.72
C VAL A 110 4.35 -2.17 16.29
#